data_AF-A0A4V6NEQ0-F1
#
_entry.id   AF-A0A4V6NEQ0-F1
#
_cell.length_a   1.000
_cell.length_b   1.000
_cell.length_c   1.000
_cell.angle_alpha   90.00
_cell.angle_beta   90.00
_cell.angle_gamma   90.00
#
_symmetry.space_group_name_H-M   'P 1'
#
loop_
_entity.id
_entity.type
_entity.pdbx_description
1 polymer ?
#
loop_
_entity_poly.entity_id
_entity_poly.type
_entity_poly.pdbx_seq_one_letter_code
_entity_poly.pdbx_strand_id
1 'polypeptide(L)'
;MKKLPKIHRAFVTISLLILLTSVLLIILLFNDDSLRLHSSIANQRQQYVRQHIDLQKQFQQQQFDLCQNLDLSLVGNFTTASMTSSDSEEHQHFIWCQRQALFKKSPTKNLNEEQFDNFIDKDAFVLFQARAIQNVNYFPSDNGNNLFWFDQAQTEWNINGNLSGIVIATGDLHIAGKGKITGSVITQGAFSKDDTVTLSYKKVVVTELVQSYSRWQKGEKTWHDFIP
;
A
#
# COMPACT_ATOMS: atom_id res chain seq x y z
N MET A 1 -92.71 17.68 0.25
CA MET A 1 -91.27 18.03 0.12
C MET A 1 -91.11 19.55 0.16
N LYS A 2 -90.68 20.14 1.30
CA LYS A 2 -90.44 21.60 1.42
C LYS A 2 -89.20 21.97 0.61
N LYS A 3 -89.35 22.83 -0.41
CA LYS A 3 -88.21 23.39 -1.16
C LYS A 3 -87.47 24.37 -0.23
N LEU A 4 -86.22 24.07 0.11
CA LEU A 4 -85.34 24.99 0.81
C LEU A 4 -85.23 26.33 0.04
N PRO A 5 -85.26 27.49 0.73
CA PRO A 5 -85.16 28.80 0.10
C PRO A 5 -83.85 28.94 -0.67
N LYS A 6 -83.86 29.63 -1.82
CA LYS A 6 -82.70 29.80 -2.72
C LYS A 6 -81.41 30.21 -1.98
N ILE A 7 -81.53 31.01 -0.92
CA ILE A 7 -80.43 31.50 -0.09
C ILE A 7 -79.75 30.36 0.69
N HIS A 8 -80.51 29.41 1.24
CA HIS A 8 -79.94 28.26 1.94
C HIS A 8 -79.16 27.33 1.00
N ARG A 9 -79.65 27.16 -0.24
CA ARG A 9 -78.92 26.37 -1.25
C ARG A 9 -77.61 27.05 -1.65
N ALA A 10 -77.63 28.37 -1.83
CA ALA A 10 -76.43 29.15 -2.13
C ALA A 10 -75.40 29.08 -0.98
N PHE A 11 -75.85 29.19 0.27
CA PHE A 11 -74.97 29.06 1.44
C PHE A 11 -74.33 27.67 1.52
N VAL A 12 -75.11 26.60 1.35
CA VAL A 12 -74.60 25.22 1.35
C VAL A 12 -73.59 24.99 0.22
N THR A 13 -73.83 25.53 -0.99
CA THR A 13 -72.86 25.41 -2.09
C THR A 13 -71.56 26.17 -1.83
N ILE A 14 -71.63 27.35 -1.20
CA ILE A 14 -70.43 28.14 -0.88
C ILE A 14 -69.63 27.46 0.23
N SER A 15 -70.29 26.97 1.30
CA SER A 15 -69.61 26.23 2.37
C SER A 15 -68.95 24.95 1.85
N LEU A 16 -69.61 24.22 0.95
CA LEU A 16 -69.02 23.03 0.31
C LEU A 16 -67.80 23.40 -0.53
N LEU A 17 -67.87 24.52 -1.27
CA LEU A 17 -66.77 24.97 -2.12
C LEU A 17 -65.56 25.41 -1.29
N ILE A 18 -65.78 26.13 -0.20
CA ILE A 18 -64.72 26.52 0.76
C ILE A 18 -64.08 25.29 1.41
N LEU A 19 -64.89 24.29 1.79
CA LEU A 19 -64.37 23.06 2.38
C LEU A 19 -63.53 22.28 1.37
N LEU A 20 -64.00 22.19 0.12
CA LEU A 20 -63.29 21.49 -0.95
C LEU A 20 -62.00 22.20 -1.35
N THR A 21 -61.98 23.54 -1.42
CA THR A 21 -60.75 24.30 -1.67
C THR A 21 -59.75 24.18 -0.52
N SER A 22 -60.22 24.19 0.74
CA SER A 22 -59.35 23.98 1.91
C SER A 22 -58.70 22.60 1.90
N VAL A 23 -59.46 21.54 1.61
CA VAL A 23 -58.92 20.17 1.49
C VAL A 23 -57.91 20.09 0.34
N LEU A 24 -58.22 20.71 -0.81
CA LEU A 24 -57.31 20.75 -1.96
C LEU A 24 -55.98 21.44 -1.62
N LEU A 25 -56.04 22.56 -0.89
CA LEU A 25 -54.85 23.29 -0.45
C LEU A 25 -54.00 22.46 0.50
N ILE A 26 -54.61 21.72 1.43
CA ILE A 26 -53.90 20.82 2.33
C ILE A 26 -53.18 19.72 1.54
N ILE A 27 -53.85 19.08 0.58
CA ILE A 27 -53.24 18.04 -0.28
C ILE A 27 -52.07 18.61 -1.10
N LEU A 28 -52.22 19.81 -1.65
CA LEU A 28 -51.14 20.48 -2.40
C LEU A 28 -49.92 20.76 -1.52
N LEU A 29 -50.14 21.18 -0.27
CA LEU A 29 -49.07 21.50 0.67
C LEU A 29 -48.29 20.24 1.08
N PHE A 30 -48.98 19.13 1.37
CA PHE A 30 -48.33 17.84 1.63
C PHE A 30 -47.56 17.29 0.42
N ASN A 31 -48.08 17.48 -0.78
CA ASN A 31 -47.39 17.08 -2.00
C ASN A 31 -46.12 17.91 -2.25
N ASP A 32 -46.15 19.22 -1.99
CA ASP A 32 -44.96 20.07 -2.14
C ASP A 32 -43.85 19.65 -1.17
N ASP A 33 -44.18 19.43 0.11
CA ASP A 33 -43.19 18.97 1.09
C ASP A 33 -42.62 17.59 0.73
N SER A 34 -43.45 16.67 0.25
CA SER A 34 -43.00 15.36 -0.24
C SER A 34 -42.10 15.48 -1.46
N LEU A 35 -42.46 16.31 -2.45
CA LEU A 35 -41.65 16.54 -3.65
C LEU A 35 -40.32 17.24 -3.31
N ARG A 36 -40.33 18.19 -2.38
CA ARG A 36 -39.13 18.87 -1.89
C ARG A 36 -38.21 17.91 -1.14
N LEU A 37 -38.75 16.99 -0.34
CA LEU A 37 -37.97 15.94 0.30
C LEU A 37 -37.37 14.96 -0.72
N HIS A 38 -38.16 14.48 -1.68
CA HIS A 38 -37.66 13.56 -2.70
C HIS A 38 -36.61 14.20 -3.61
N SER A 39 -36.79 15.46 -3.99
CA SER A 39 -35.80 16.20 -4.78
C SER A 39 -34.52 16.49 -4.00
N SER A 40 -34.61 16.81 -2.70
CA SER A 40 -33.42 16.99 -1.87
C SER A 40 -32.65 15.68 -1.69
N ILE A 41 -33.32 14.56 -1.43
CA ILE A 41 -32.70 13.22 -1.35
C ILE A 41 -32.08 12.83 -2.69
N ALA A 42 -32.77 13.07 -3.81
CA ALA A 42 -32.26 12.76 -5.14
C ALA A 42 -31.00 13.58 -5.46
N ASN A 43 -31.00 14.87 -5.14
CA ASN A 43 -29.84 15.74 -5.33
C ASN A 43 -28.66 15.32 -4.44
N GLN A 44 -28.90 15.00 -3.17
CA GLN A 44 -27.87 14.48 -2.27
C GLN A 44 -27.25 13.18 -2.79
N ARG A 45 -28.08 12.23 -3.24
CA ARG A 45 -27.60 10.98 -3.86
C ARG A 45 -26.79 11.24 -5.13
N GLN A 46 -27.24 12.17 -5.97
CA GLN A 46 -26.53 12.52 -7.19
C GLN A 46 -25.15 13.13 -6.90
N GLN A 47 -25.05 13.97 -5.89
CA GLN A 47 -23.77 14.54 -5.44
C GLN A 47 -22.84 13.45 -4.88
N TYR A 48 -23.36 12.61 -3.99
CA TYR A 48 -22.61 11.50 -3.40
C TYR A 48 -22.04 10.56 -4.47
N VAL A 49 -22.86 10.14 -5.44
CA VAL A 49 -22.45 9.26 -6.55
C VAL A 49 -21.38 9.92 -7.42
N ARG A 50 -21.51 11.21 -7.73
CA ARG A 50 -20.50 11.93 -8.53
C ARG A 50 -19.15 11.95 -7.81
N GLN A 51 -19.13 12.32 -6.54
CA GLN A 51 -17.90 12.38 -5.74
C GLN A 51 -17.22 11.00 -5.63
N HIS A 52 -17.99 9.93 -5.41
CA HIS A 52 -17.43 8.57 -5.37
C HIS A 52 -16.88 8.11 -6.72
N ILE A 53 -17.57 8.41 -7.83
CA ILE A 53 -17.10 8.00 -9.16
C ILE A 53 -15.76 8.68 -9.50
N ASP A 54 -15.61 9.97 -9.19
CA ASP A 54 -14.39 10.70 -9.50
C ASP A 54 -13.22 10.22 -8.63
N LEU A 55 -13.47 9.98 -7.34
CA LEU A 55 -12.49 9.37 -6.44
C LEU A 55 -12.09 7.96 -6.93
N GLN A 56 -13.05 7.14 -7.34
CA GLN A 56 -12.80 5.80 -7.87
C GLN A 56 -11.93 5.82 -9.14
N LYS A 57 -12.16 6.77 -10.04
CA LYS A 57 -11.32 6.93 -11.25
C LYS A 57 -9.89 7.31 -10.91
N GLN A 58 -9.71 8.31 -10.04
CA GLN A 58 -8.38 8.70 -9.55
C GLN A 58 -7.69 7.51 -8.88
N PHE A 59 -8.45 6.74 -8.10
CA PHE A 59 -7.95 5.61 -7.38
C PHE A 59 -7.47 4.51 -8.33
N GLN A 60 -8.25 4.19 -9.37
CA GLN A 60 -7.84 3.22 -10.38
C GLN A 60 -6.55 3.60 -11.10
N GLN A 61 -6.30 4.90 -11.29
CA GLN A 61 -5.09 5.42 -11.91
C GLN A 61 -3.88 5.36 -10.96
N GLN A 62 -4.06 5.74 -9.69
CA GLN A 62 -2.95 5.96 -8.74
C GLN A 62 -2.71 4.79 -7.77
N GLN A 63 -3.59 3.77 -7.73
CA GLN A 63 -3.52 2.65 -6.78
C GLN A 63 -2.16 1.93 -6.72
N PHE A 64 -1.41 1.88 -7.84
CA PHE A 64 -0.10 1.26 -7.86
C PHE A 64 0.97 2.13 -7.22
N ASP A 65 0.88 3.45 -7.39
CA ASP A 65 1.84 4.41 -6.86
C ASP A 65 1.61 4.66 -5.36
N LEU A 66 0.35 4.55 -4.90
CA LEU A 66 0.00 4.67 -3.49
C LEU A 66 0.82 3.72 -2.61
N CYS A 67 0.88 2.43 -2.99
CA CYS A 67 1.68 1.48 -2.22
C CYS A 67 3.19 1.71 -2.41
N GLN A 68 3.65 2.05 -3.61
CA GLN A 68 5.09 2.21 -3.89
C GLN A 68 5.73 3.36 -3.10
N ASN A 69 4.96 4.40 -2.79
CA ASN A 69 5.44 5.57 -2.05
C ASN A 69 5.37 5.41 -0.52
N LEU A 70 4.92 4.27 0.00
CA LEU A 70 4.88 4.01 1.43
C LEU A 70 6.28 3.87 2.01
N ASP A 71 6.44 4.35 3.25
CA ASP A 71 7.70 4.24 3.97
C ASP A 71 8.06 2.76 4.24
N LEU A 72 9.29 2.39 3.91
CA LEU A 72 9.86 1.06 4.15
C LEU A 72 10.17 0.83 5.65
N SER A 73 10.19 1.89 6.46
CA SER A 73 10.35 1.82 7.91
C SER A 73 9.13 1.22 8.64
N LEU A 74 7.96 1.21 7.98
CA LEU A 74 6.73 0.64 8.52
C LEU A 74 6.92 -0.83 8.90
N VAL A 75 6.45 -1.18 10.10
CA VAL A 75 6.59 -2.51 10.68
C VAL A 75 5.45 -3.41 10.23
N GLY A 76 5.78 -4.62 9.80
CA GLY A 76 4.81 -5.64 9.39
C GLY A 76 4.83 -5.95 7.90
N ASN A 77 3.99 -6.91 7.52
CA ASN A 77 3.86 -7.41 6.15
C ASN A 77 2.68 -6.79 5.40
N PHE A 78 1.77 -6.12 6.10
CA PHE A 78 0.59 -5.49 5.55
C PHE A 78 0.42 -4.11 6.17
N THR A 79 0.02 -3.15 5.35
CA THR A 79 -0.34 -1.80 5.79
C THR A 79 -1.42 -1.24 4.87
N THR A 80 -2.12 -0.21 5.31
CA THR A 80 -3.17 0.44 4.54
C THR A 80 -2.66 1.76 3.97
N ALA A 81 -2.82 1.97 2.67
CA ALA A 81 -2.70 3.29 2.05
C ALA A 81 -4.11 3.85 1.82
N SER A 82 -4.29 5.14 2.07
CA SER A 82 -5.55 5.83 1.81
C SER A 82 -5.36 6.93 0.77
N MET A 83 -6.46 7.23 0.07
CA MET A 83 -6.55 8.35 -0.84
C MET A 83 -7.86 9.09 -0.56
N THR A 84 -7.76 10.40 -0.45
CA THR A 84 -8.91 11.29 -0.19
C THR A 84 -9.30 12.02 -1.46
N SER A 85 -10.56 12.42 -1.54
CA SER A 85 -11.01 13.30 -2.62
C SER A 85 -10.43 14.70 -2.43
N SER A 86 -10.10 15.37 -3.54
CA SER A 86 -9.62 16.75 -3.53
C SER A 86 -10.66 17.74 -2.98
N ASP A 87 -11.95 17.39 -3.07
CA ASP A 87 -13.06 18.28 -2.74
C ASP A 87 -13.69 18.01 -1.35
N SER A 88 -13.35 16.89 -0.70
CA SER A 88 -13.86 16.53 0.62
C SER A 88 -13.00 15.45 1.29
N GLU A 89 -12.62 15.69 2.55
CA GLU A 89 -11.94 14.70 3.40
C GLU A 89 -12.87 13.56 3.88
N GLU A 90 -14.18 13.72 3.71
CA GLU A 90 -15.22 12.80 4.19
C GLU A 90 -15.29 11.49 3.40
N HIS A 91 -14.73 11.47 2.17
CA HIS A 91 -14.72 10.30 1.31
C HIS A 91 -13.29 9.84 1.07
N GLN A 92 -12.99 8.64 1.56
CA GLN A 92 -11.67 8.03 1.49
C GLN A 92 -11.77 6.62 0.91
N HIS A 93 -10.81 6.26 0.06
CA HIS A 93 -10.63 4.89 -0.37
C HIS A 93 -9.34 4.34 0.23
N PHE A 94 -9.41 3.11 0.71
CA PHE A 94 -8.30 2.39 1.31
C PHE A 94 -7.92 1.22 0.43
N ILE A 95 -6.62 0.94 0.40
CA ILE A 95 -6.09 -0.33 -0.07
C ILE A 95 -5.12 -0.94 0.91
N TRP A 96 -5.16 -2.26 1.00
CA TRP A 96 -4.07 -3.01 1.58
C TRP A 96 -2.89 -3.10 0.63
N CYS A 97 -1.74 -2.71 1.15
CA CYS A 97 -0.44 -2.90 0.58
C CYS A 97 0.25 -4.04 1.32
N GLN A 98 0.78 -5.00 0.57
CA GLN A 98 1.56 -6.11 1.07
C GLN A 98 3.06 -5.83 0.84
N ARG A 99 3.87 -6.17 1.83
CA ARG A 99 5.32 -6.07 1.73
C ARG A 99 5.88 -7.27 0.99
N GLN A 100 6.67 -7.00 -0.04
CA GLN A 100 7.55 -7.99 -0.67
C GLN A 100 8.98 -7.67 -0.24
N ALA A 101 9.71 -8.67 0.22
CA ALA A 101 11.09 -8.49 0.69
C ALA A 101 11.96 -9.65 0.25
N LEU A 102 13.22 -9.36 -0.08
CA LEU A 102 14.21 -10.40 -0.36
C LEU A 102 14.54 -11.20 0.92
N PHE A 103 14.56 -10.53 2.06
CA PHE A 103 14.93 -11.10 3.34
C PHE A 103 13.69 -11.53 4.12
N LYS A 104 13.58 -12.82 4.45
CA LYS A 104 12.56 -13.37 5.37
C LYS A 104 12.80 -12.90 6.81
N LYS A 105 14.07 -12.78 7.19
CA LYS A 105 14.51 -12.33 8.51
C LYS A 105 15.81 -11.55 8.37
N SER A 106 16.05 -10.63 9.31
CA SER A 106 17.29 -9.86 9.33
C SER A 106 18.45 -10.68 9.93
N PRO A 107 19.62 -10.75 9.27
CA PRO A 107 20.82 -11.35 9.85
C PRO A 107 21.26 -10.69 11.15
N THR A 108 21.62 -11.49 12.15
CA THR A 108 22.08 -10.99 13.46
C THR A 108 23.55 -11.25 13.74
N LYS A 109 24.22 -12.01 12.87
CA LYS A 109 25.63 -12.39 12.95
C LYS A 109 26.40 -11.92 11.72
N ASN A 110 27.73 -11.83 11.85
CA ASN A 110 28.63 -11.52 10.74
C ASN A 110 28.73 -12.66 9.71
N LEU A 111 28.48 -13.91 10.12
CA LEU A 111 28.49 -15.10 9.27
C LEU A 111 27.28 -15.99 9.58
N ASN A 112 26.60 -16.42 8.53
CA ASN A 112 25.45 -17.34 8.54
C ASN A 112 25.68 -18.38 7.44
N GLU A 113 26.64 -19.27 7.68
CA GLU A 113 27.01 -20.37 6.79
C GLU A 113 25.91 -21.42 6.71
N GLU A 114 25.69 -22.00 5.52
CA GLU A 114 24.63 -22.99 5.22
C GLU A 114 23.21 -22.56 5.65
N GLN A 115 22.96 -21.26 5.78
CA GLN A 115 21.71 -20.71 6.30
C GLN A 115 20.91 -19.90 5.26
N PHE A 116 21.28 -19.96 3.99
CA PHE A 116 20.63 -19.22 2.91
C PHE A 116 19.09 -19.27 2.96
N ASP A 117 18.50 -20.46 3.00
CA ASP A 117 17.03 -20.64 2.94
C ASP A 117 16.28 -20.06 4.14
N ASN A 118 16.98 -19.88 5.26
CA ASN A 118 16.43 -19.29 6.47
C ASN A 118 16.32 -17.76 6.38
N PHE A 119 17.16 -17.12 5.56
CA PHE A 119 17.23 -15.67 5.46
C PHE A 119 16.66 -15.14 4.15
N ILE A 120 16.80 -15.87 3.06
CA ILE A 120 16.49 -15.39 1.71
C ILE A 120 15.23 -16.05 1.17
N ASP A 121 14.36 -15.23 0.59
CA ASP A 121 13.24 -15.67 -0.23
C ASP A 121 13.69 -15.76 -1.70
N LYS A 122 13.83 -17.01 -2.17
CA LYS A 122 14.26 -17.34 -3.53
C LYS A 122 13.29 -16.81 -4.59
N ASP A 123 12.00 -16.85 -4.30
CA ASP A 123 10.96 -16.44 -5.24
C ASP A 123 10.93 -14.91 -5.35
N ALA A 124 11.17 -14.21 -4.22
CA ALA A 124 11.27 -12.77 -4.20
C ALA A 124 12.52 -12.23 -4.91
N PHE A 125 13.58 -13.04 -5.08
CA PHE A 125 14.83 -12.60 -5.71
C PHE A 125 14.63 -12.02 -7.11
N VAL A 126 13.72 -12.59 -7.90
CA VAL A 126 13.39 -12.11 -9.26
C VAL A 126 13.00 -10.63 -9.25
N LEU A 127 12.37 -10.16 -8.17
CA LEU A 127 11.92 -8.77 -8.01
C LEU A 127 13.06 -7.79 -7.72
N PHE A 128 14.19 -8.28 -7.21
CA PHE A 128 15.35 -7.48 -6.79
C PHE A 128 16.62 -7.75 -7.61
N GLN A 129 16.55 -8.70 -8.55
CA GLN A 129 17.67 -9.18 -9.34
C GLN A 129 18.43 -8.05 -10.05
N ALA A 130 17.70 -7.13 -10.70
CA ALA A 130 18.30 -6.01 -11.43
C ALA A 130 19.16 -5.08 -10.55
N ARG A 131 18.84 -5.00 -9.25
CA ARG A 131 19.59 -4.20 -8.26
C ARG A 131 20.71 -5.02 -7.61
N ALA A 132 20.50 -6.32 -7.41
CA ALA A 132 21.45 -7.21 -6.74
C ALA A 132 22.63 -7.64 -7.62
N ILE A 133 22.43 -7.80 -8.95
CA ILE A 133 23.46 -8.34 -9.86
C ILE A 133 24.56 -7.35 -10.24
N GLN A 134 24.45 -6.06 -9.86
CA GLN A 134 25.34 -5.05 -10.45
C GLN A 134 26.84 -5.18 -10.12
N ASN A 135 27.29 -5.90 -9.08
CA ASN A 135 28.64 -5.65 -8.54
C ASN A 135 29.43 -6.87 -8.04
N VAL A 136 29.53 -7.96 -8.80
CA VAL A 136 30.54 -9.00 -8.47
C VAL A 136 31.95 -8.58 -8.89
N ASN A 137 32.07 -7.81 -9.98
CA ASN A 137 33.34 -7.34 -10.54
C ASN A 137 33.63 -5.84 -10.29
N TYR A 138 32.73 -5.15 -9.60
CA TYR A 138 32.87 -3.72 -9.32
C TYR A 138 32.98 -3.53 -7.82
N PHE A 139 34.19 -3.18 -7.36
CA PHE A 139 34.35 -2.60 -6.03
C PHE A 139 33.71 -1.21 -6.06
N PRO A 140 32.62 -0.98 -5.30
CA PRO A 140 32.03 0.34 -5.25
C PRO A 140 33.10 1.32 -4.75
N SER A 141 33.40 2.35 -5.55
CA SER A 141 34.24 3.46 -5.08
C SER A 141 33.53 4.32 -4.03
N ASP A 142 32.23 4.08 -3.85
CA ASP A 142 31.37 4.69 -2.85
C ASP A 142 31.46 3.93 -1.51
N ASN A 143 31.52 4.68 -0.41
CA ASN A 143 31.45 4.18 0.96
C ASN A 143 30.04 3.68 1.37
N GLY A 144 29.10 3.55 0.44
CA GLY A 144 27.74 3.08 0.65
C GLY A 144 27.62 1.62 1.09
N ASN A 145 26.46 1.29 1.68
CA ASN A 145 26.09 -0.06 2.06
C ASN A 145 25.60 -0.83 0.82
N ASN A 146 26.22 -1.95 0.49
CA ASN A 146 25.93 -2.70 -0.74
C ASN A 146 25.48 -4.14 -0.46
N LEU A 147 24.70 -4.71 -1.38
CA LEU A 147 24.37 -6.14 -1.41
C LEU A 147 25.22 -6.78 -2.51
N PHE A 148 25.95 -7.84 -2.15
CA PHE A 148 26.73 -8.63 -3.09
C PHE A 148 26.05 -9.98 -3.24
N TRP A 149 25.75 -10.37 -4.48
CA TRP A 149 25.11 -11.64 -4.78
C TRP A 149 26.02 -12.51 -5.65
N PHE A 150 26.34 -13.69 -5.16
CA PHE A 150 27.17 -14.69 -5.82
C PHE A 150 26.30 -15.88 -6.24
N ASP A 151 26.30 -16.16 -7.54
CA ASP A 151 25.69 -17.37 -8.07
C ASP A 151 26.50 -18.62 -7.66
N GLN A 152 26.00 -19.81 -8.01
CA GLN A 152 26.64 -21.07 -7.62
C GLN A 152 27.98 -21.29 -8.35
N ALA A 153 28.22 -20.59 -9.47
CA ALA A 153 29.47 -20.70 -10.23
C ALA A 153 30.57 -19.80 -9.65
N GLN A 154 30.20 -18.73 -8.94
CA GLN A 154 31.12 -17.77 -8.34
C GLN A 154 31.53 -18.21 -6.93
N THR A 155 32.50 -19.11 -6.87
CA THR A 155 32.97 -19.69 -5.61
C THR A 155 34.11 -18.93 -4.94
N GLU A 156 34.73 -17.96 -5.63
CA GLU A 156 35.89 -17.22 -5.11
C GLU A 156 35.70 -15.72 -5.32
N TRP A 157 36.03 -14.93 -4.28
CA TRP A 157 35.98 -13.48 -4.33
C TRP A 157 37.23 -12.88 -3.68
N ASN A 158 37.99 -12.08 -4.44
CA ASN A 158 39.18 -11.42 -3.95
C ASN A 158 38.86 -9.98 -3.51
N ILE A 159 39.14 -9.66 -2.25
CA ILE A 159 38.95 -8.33 -1.70
C ILE A 159 40.27 -7.62 -1.39
N ASN A 160 40.31 -6.32 -1.67
CA ASN A 160 41.44 -5.45 -1.33
C ASN A 160 40.92 -4.13 -0.74
N GLY A 161 40.47 -4.16 0.51
CA GLY A 161 39.93 -2.99 1.19
C GLY A 161 38.81 -3.29 2.17
N ASN A 162 38.16 -2.24 2.66
CA ASN A 162 37.04 -2.34 3.59
C ASN A 162 35.72 -2.15 2.85
N LEU A 163 34.77 -3.04 3.10
CA LEU A 163 33.46 -3.04 2.49
C LEU A 163 32.38 -3.01 3.57
N SER A 164 31.26 -2.33 3.29
CA SER A 164 30.07 -2.37 4.14
C SER A 164 28.92 -2.96 3.34
N GLY A 165 28.32 -4.04 3.84
CA GLY A 165 27.33 -4.75 3.04
C GLY A 165 26.86 -6.09 3.57
N ILE A 166 25.91 -6.66 2.84
CA ILE A 166 25.50 -8.06 3.01
C ILE A 166 26.02 -8.84 1.80
N VAL A 167 26.69 -9.95 2.06
CA VAL A 167 27.20 -10.88 1.03
C VAL A 167 26.31 -12.10 1.03
N ILE A 168 25.77 -12.47 -0.13
CA ILE A 168 24.91 -13.63 -0.31
C ILE A 168 25.55 -14.53 -1.36
N ALA A 169 25.80 -15.80 -1.02
CA ALA A 169 26.23 -16.81 -1.98
C ALA A 169 25.23 -17.96 -2.04
N THR A 170 24.85 -18.34 -3.26
CA THR A 170 23.96 -19.49 -3.52
C THR A 170 24.69 -20.83 -3.56
N GLY A 171 26.03 -20.82 -3.51
CA GLY A 171 26.89 -22.00 -3.38
C GLY A 171 27.94 -21.83 -2.28
N ASP A 172 29.08 -22.49 -2.47
CA ASP A 172 30.27 -22.30 -1.64
C ASP A 172 30.92 -20.94 -1.95
N LEU A 173 31.53 -20.30 -0.94
CA LEU A 173 32.22 -19.03 -1.12
C LEU A 173 33.55 -19.00 -0.35
N HIS A 174 34.62 -18.75 -1.08
CA HIS A 174 35.95 -18.45 -0.55
C HIS A 174 36.26 -16.95 -0.73
N ILE A 175 36.53 -16.24 0.35
CA ILE A 175 36.93 -14.82 0.29
C ILE A 175 38.45 -14.70 0.49
N ALA A 176 39.15 -14.37 -0.58
CA ALA A 176 40.60 -14.21 -0.62
C ALA A 176 41.03 -12.74 -0.49
N GLY A 177 42.31 -12.50 -0.22
CA GLY A 177 42.91 -11.16 -0.25
C GLY A 177 43.00 -10.50 1.14
N LYS A 178 42.85 -9.18 1.22
CA LYS A 178 43.05 -8.42 2.46
C LYS A 178 41.97 -7.36 2.65
N GLY A 179 41.31 -7.36 3.80
CA GLY A 179 40.24 -6.41 4.02
C GLY A 179 39.34 -6.67 5.21
N LYS A 180 38.28 -5.86 5.30
CA LYS A 180 37.24 -6.00 6.32
C LYS A 180 35.85 -5.87 5.70
N ILE A 181 34.99 -6.85 5.94
CA ILE A 181 33.57 -6.79 5.58
C ILE A 181 32.77 -6.42 6.82
N THR A 182 32.01 -5.33 6.74
CA THR A 182 31.16 -4.80 7.81
C THR A 182 29.69 -5.04 7.46
N GLY A 183 29.07 -6.02 8.09
CA GLY A 183 27.68 -6.41 7.86
C GLY A 183 27.48 -7.90 8.09
N SER A 184 27.05 -8.65 7.08
CA SER A 184 26.75 -10.08 7.23
C SER A 184 27.06 -10.88 5.96
N VAL A 185 27.57 -12.09 6.12
CA VAL A 185 27.77 -13.06 5.05
C VAL A 185 26.77 -14.20 5.24
N ILE A 186 26.06 -14.56 4.16
CA ILE A 186 25.06 -15.63 4.13
C ILE A 186 25.44 -16.54 2.97
N THR A 187 25.67 -17.82 3.24
CA THR A 187 25.98 -18.79 2.20
C THR A 187 24.98 -19.94 2.24
N GLN A 188 24.76 -20.57 1.09
CA GLN A 188 24.04 -21.83 1.02
C GLN A 188 24.98 -23.01 1.22
N GLY A 189 26.21 -22.90 0.71
CA GLY A 189 27.28 -23.89 0.90
C GLY A 189 28.32 -23.47 1.94
N ALA A 190 29.49 -24.09 1.85
CA ALA A 190 30.60 -23.86 2.76
C ALA A 190 31.22 -22.47 2.58
N PHE A 191 31.60 -21.85 3.69
CA PHE A 191 32.25 -20.54 3.71
C PHE A 191 33.70 -20.67 4.18
N SER A 192 34.63 -20.10 3.41
CA SER A 192 36.02 -20.00 3.82
C SER A 192 36.58 -18.60 3.52
N LYS A 193 37.65 -18.22 4.21
CA LYS A 193 38.30 -16.92 4.03
C LYS A 193 39.78 -17.00 4.34
N ASP A 194 40.55 -16.10 3.76
CA ASP A 194 41.94 -15.88 4.17
C ASP A 194 42.02 -15.28 5.59
N ASP A 195 43.15 -15.51 6.26
CA ASP A 195 43.42 -14.95 7.59
C ASP A 195 43.47 -13.42 7.59
N THR A 196 43.86 -12.83 6.47
CA THR A 196 43.93 -11.38 6.22
C THR A 196 42.56 -10.74 5.99
N VAL A 197 41.48 -11.52 5.88
CA VAL A 197 40.10 -11.05 5.74
C VAL A 197 39.40 -11.09 7.09
N THR A 198 38.80 -9.96 7.49
CA THR A 198 38.06 -9.83 8.74
C THR A 198 36.56 -9.60 8.50
N LEU A 199 35.71 -10.28 9.27
CA LEU A 199 34.26 -10.11 9.22
C LEU A 199 33.78 -9.45 10.51
N SER A 200 33.03 -8.36 10.40
CA SER A 200 32.44 -7.68 11.54
C SER A 200 30.96 -7.40 11.31
N TYR A 201 30.16 -7.52 12.35
CA TYR A 201 28.73 -7.24 12.26
C TYR A 201 28.42 -5.81 12.66
N LYS A 202 27.56 -5.14 11.89
CA LYS A 202 27.03 -3.82 12.23
C LYS A 202 25.52 -3.77 11.96
N LYS A 203 24.73 -3.68 13.04
CA LYS A 203 23.26 -3.73 12.98
C LYS A 203 22.64 -2.68 12.05
N VAL A 204 23.17 -1.46 12.07
CA VAL A 204 22.65 -0.34 11.26
C VAL A 204 22.76 -0.67 9.77
N VAL A 205 23.93 -1.11 9.31
CA VAL A 205 24.19 -1.49 7.91
C VAL A 205 23.24 -2.59 7.44
N VAL A 206 23.08 -3.63 8.27
CA VAL A 206 22.21 -4.76 7.94
C VAL A 206 20.74 -4.35 7.91
N THR A 207 20.29 -3.52 8.86
CA THR A 207 18.89 -3.07 8.93
C THR A 207 18.52 -2.20 7.74
N GLU A 208 19.37 -1.23 7.38
CA GLU A 208 19.17 -0.36 6.23
C GLU A 208 19.12 -1.16 4.92
N LEU A 209 20.05 -2.11 4.74
CA LEU A 209 20.05 -2.95 3.54
C LEU A 209 18.80 -3.85 3.47
N VAL A 210 18.47 -4.55 4.55
CA VAL A 210 17.27 -5.40 4.61
C VAL A 210 16.01 -4.60 4.27
N GLN A 211 15.87 -3.39 4.80
CA GLN A 211 14.76 -2.50 4.47
C GLN A 211 14.79 -2.05 3.00
N SER A 212 15.96 -1.68 2.47
CA SER A 212 16.11 -1.22 1.09
C SER A 212 15.79 -2.30 0.05
N TYR A 213 15.95 -3.57 0.40
CA TYR A 213 15.56 -4.74 -0.40
C TYR A 213 14.16 -5.25 -0.05
N SER A 214 13.27 -4.30 0.27
CA SER A 214 11.84 -4.52 0.39
C SER A 214 11.07 -3.43 -0.34
N ARG A 215 9.85 -3.76 -0.74
CA ARG A 215 8.93 -2.82 -1.39
C ARG A 215 7.50 -3.13 -0.98
N TRP A 216 6.67 -2.11 -0.99
CA TRP A 216 5.24 -2.24 -0.82
C TRP A 216 4.58 -2.43 -2.19
N GLN A 217 3.74 -3.43 -2.32
CA GLN A 217 2.94 -3.70 -3.52
C GLN A 217 1.47 -3.77 -3.14
N LYS A 218 0.58 -3.35 -4.04
CA LYS A 218 -0.86 -3.53 -3.88
C LYS A 218 -1.21 -5.00 -3.67
N GLY A 219 -1.94 -5.31 -2.60
CA GLY A 219 -2.48 -6.65 -2.37
C GLY A 219 -3.61 -7.00 -3.35
N GLU A 220 -4.00 -8.26 -3.38
CA GLU A 220 -5.08 -8.71 -4.26
C GLU A 220 -6.47 -8.41 -3.68
N LYS A 221 -7.34 -7.80 -4.48
CA LYS A 221 -8.76 -7.51 -4.13
C LYS A 221 -8.92 -6.64 -2.86
N THR A 222 -8.08 -5.62 -2.70
CA THR A 222 -7.94 -4.90 -1.43
C THR A 222 -8.66 -3.55 -1.34
N TRP A 223 -9.65 -3.26 -2.20
CA TRP A 223 -10.36 -1.97 -2.16
C TRP A 223 -11.40 -1.93 -1.05
N HIS A 224 -11.32 -0.89 -0.21
CA HIS A 224 -12.31 -0.58 0.82
C HIS A 224 -12.73 0.89 0.79
N ASP A 225 -14.03 1.15 0.97
CA ASP A 225 -14.60 2.49 1.09
C ASP A 225 -14.59 3.02 2.53
N PHE A 226 -14.22 2.16 3.48
CA PHE A 226 -14.15 2.45 4.91
C PHE A 226 -12.84 1.87 5.47
N ILE A 227 -12.44 2.35 6.66
CA ILE A 227 -11.29 1.82 7.37
C ILE A 227 -11.52 0.31 7.60
N PRO A 228 -10.68 -0.57 7.04
CA PRO A 228 -10.84 -2.01 7.18
C PRO A 228 -10.42 -2.55 8.55
#